data_AF-A0A3C0GKM7-F1
#
_entry.id   AF-A0A3C0GKM7-F1
#
_cell.length_a   1.000
_cell.length_b   1.000
_cell.length_c   1.000
_cell.angle_alpha   90.00
_cell.angle_beta   90.00
_cell.angle_gamma   90.00
#
_symmetry.space_group_name_H-M   'P 1'
#
loop_
_entity.id
_entity.type
_entity.pdbx_description
1 polymer ?
#
loop_
_entity_poly.entity_id
_entity_poly.type
_entity_poly.pdbx_seq_one_letter_code
_entity_poly.pdbx_strand_id
1 'polypeptide(L)'
;MEAMINHGAPVILHVILEQRIQHYVVCYGFRDGMFTVGDPAKGITHLTVDELKSIWESKTCLTLSPNKDFVKSTTTVKIKKAWLRDLIKDDLRLLTISAVIGVVIAVLGMSMAIFSKKLIDDILPSNELE
;
A
#
# COMPACT_ATOMS: atom_id res chain seq x y z
N MET A 1 7.05 -7.45 33.76
CA MET A 1 7.91 -6.74 32.79
C MET A 1 9.18 -7.53 32.50
N GLU A 2 9.81 -8.14 33.52
CA GLU A 2 10.93 -9.08 33.37
C GLU A 2 10.65 -10.21 32.37
N ALA A 3 9.47 -10.83 32.40
CA ALA A 3 9.10 -11.87 31.43
C ALA A 3 9.09 -11.38 29.97
N MET A 4 8.76 -10.10 29.74
CA MET A 4 8.74 -9.51 28.41
C MET A 4 10.16 -9.17 27.93
N ILE A 5 11.01 -8.68 28.84
CA ILE A 5 12.43 -8.42 28.57
C ILE A 5 13.16 -9.74 28.27
N ASN A 6 12.88 -10.80 29.04
CA ASN A 6 13.51 -12.11 28.88
C ASN A 6 13.02 -12.88 27.65
N HIS A 7 11.87 -12.50 27.07
CA HIS A 7 11.33 -13.18 25.88
C HIS A 7 12.18 -12.94 24.63
N GLY A 8 12.86 -11.79 24.52
CA GLY A 8 13.85 -11.50 23.46
C GLY A 8 13.30 -11.47 22.03
N ALA A 9 11.99 -11.56 21.84
CA ALA A 9 11.32 -11.56 20.54
C ALA A 9 10.36 -10.36 20.43
N PRO A 10 10.05 -9.90 19.19
CA PRO A 10 9.10 -8.83 19.01
C PRO A 10 7.70 -9.25 19.48
N VAL A 11 7.09 -8.43 20.32
CA VAL A 11 5.75 -8.67 20.88
C VAL A 11 4.81 -7.53 20.52
N ILE A 12 3.54 -7.84 20.28
CA ILE A 12 2.50 -6.84 20.08
C ILE A 12 1.90 -6.51 21.45
N LEU A 13 1.92 -5.23 21.80
CA LEU A 13 1.37 -4.70 23.04
C LEU A 13 0.08 -3.95 22.75
N HIS A 14 -0.92 -4.21 23.60
CA HIS A 14 -2.14 -3.41 23.62
C HIS A 14 -1.99 -2.29 24.65
N VAL A 15 -1.91 -1.06 24.18
CA VAL A 15 -1.68 0.14 25.00
C VAL A 15 -2.88 1.07 24.91
N ILE A 16 -3.06 1.90 25.94
CA ILE A 16 -4.08 2.94 25.98
C ILE A 16 -3.37 4.29 25.90
N LEU A 17 -3.54 5.01 24.79
CA LEU A 17 -3.08 6.38 24.66
C LEU A 17 -4.15 7.33 25.18
N GLU A 18 -3.68 8.39 25.86
CA GLU A 18 -4.53 9.49 26.36
C GLU A 18 -5.76 8.99 27.14
N GLN A 19 -5.61 7.88 27.88
CA GLN A 19 -6.62 7.26 28.75
C GLN A 19 -7.94 6.83 28.07
N ARG A 20 -8.06 6.91 26.75
CA ARG A 20 -9.28 6.50 26.02
C ARG A 20 -9.02 5.73 24.73
N ILE A 21 -7.85 5.89 24.12
CA ILE A 21 -7.57 5.36 22.78
C ILE A 21 -6.89 4.02 22.92
N GLN A 22 -7.59 2.94 22.57
CA GLN A 22 -7.01 1.61 22.43
C GLN A 22 -6.14 1.55 21.18
N HIS A 23 -4.86 1.22 21.34
CA HIS A 23 -3.88 1.18 20.26
C HIS A 23 -2.98 -0.04 20.38
N TYR A 24 -2.47 -0.49 19.24
CA TYR A 24 -1.54 -1.61 19.18
C TYR A 24 -0.18 -1.15 18.70
N VAL A 25 0.84 -1.48 19.49
CA VAL A 25 2.23 -1.13 19.19
C VAL A 25 3.10 -2.38 19.25
N VAL A 26 4.19 -2.39 18.50
CA VAL A 26 5.13 -3.52 18.47
C VAL A 26 6.33 -3.19 19.34
N CYS A 27 6.59 -3.94 20.40
CA CYS A 27 7.82 -3.84 21.16
C CYS A 27 8.86 -4.79 20.58
N TYR A 28 9.94 -4.25 20.00
CA TYR A 28 11.01 -5.02 19.39
C TYR A 28 12.03 -5.56 20.41
N GLY A 29 12.21 -4.86 21.53
CA GLY A 29 13.16 -5.26 22.56
C GLY A 29 13.50 -4.12 23.53
N PHE A 30 14.34 -4.45 24.50
CA PHE A 30 14.82 -3.54 25.54
C PHE A 30 16.33 -3.40 25.45
N ARG A 31 16.83 -2.17 25.36
CA ARG A 31 18.26 -1.89 25.25
C ARG A 31 18.59 -0.56 25.94
N ASP A 32 19.70 -0.51 26.65
CA ASP A 32 20.22 0.72 27.29
C ASP A 32 19.18 1.45 28.17
N GLY A 33 18.31 0.69 28.87
CA GLY A 33 17.28 1.26 29.75
C GLY A 33 15.98 1.69 29.06
N MET A 34 15.88 1.53 27.73
CA MET A 34 14.74 1.95 26.93
C MET A 34 14.14 0.79 26.11
N PHE A 35 12.81 0.82 25.93
CA PHE A 35 12.09 -0.06 25.04
C PHE A 35 12.03 0.54 23.64
N THR A 36 12.36 -0.26 22.63
CA THR A 36 12.17 0.11 21.22
C THR A 36 10.79 -0.32 20.78
N VAL A 37 9.91 0.65 20.52
CA VAL A 37 8.50 0.45 20.20
C VAL A 37 8.20 0.99 18.81
N GLY A 38 7.69 0.15 17.93
CA GLY A 38 7.14 0.53 16.64
C GLY A 38 5.65 0.86 16.76
N ASP A 39 5.32 2.14 16.63
CA ASP A 39 3.95 2.62 16.50
C ASP A 39 3.59 2.72 15.00
N PRO A 40 2.50 2.09 14.52
CA PRO A 40 2.08 2.21 13.11
C PRO A 40 1.76 3.65 12.68
N ALA A 41 1.40 4.55 13.61
CA ALA A 41 1.09 5.95 13.31
C ALA A 41 2.33 6.86 13.34
N LYS A 42 3.30 6.59 14.24
CA LYS A 42 4.46 7.47 14.48
C LYS A 42 5.79 6.90 14.00
N GLY A 43 5.83 5.61 13.65
CA GLY A 43 7.07 4.89 13.35
C GLY A 43 7.76 4.36 14.60
N ILE A 44 9.09 4.22 14.54
CA ILE A 44 9.88 3.65 15.64
C ILE A 44 10.18 4.74 16.67
N THR A 45 9.79 4.51 17.91
CA THR A 45 10.00 5.39 19.06
C THR A 45 10.70 4.62 20.19
N HIS A 46 11.44 5.32 21.03
CA HIS A 46 12.03 4.77 22.24
C HIS A 46 11.28 5.27 23.46
N LEU A 47 10.84 4.36 24.31
CA LEU A 47 10.10 4.67 25.53
C LEU A 47 10.86 4.16 26.75
N THR A 48 10.87 4.93 27.82
CA THR A 48 11.40 4.45 29.10
C THR A 48 10.48 3.43 29.74
N VAL A 49 10.98 2.72 30.76
CA VAL A 49 10.22 1.73 31.53
C VAL A 49 8.95 2.33 32.14
N ASP A 50 9.06 3.53 32.71
CA ASP A 50 7.93 4.23 33.34
C ASP A 50 6.90 4.72 32.32
N GLU A 51 7.34 5.28 31.20
CA GLU A 51 6.43 5.72 30.12
C GLU A 51 5.65 4.55 29.54
N LEU A 52 6.35 3.43 29.25
CA LEU A 52 5.69 2.24 28.74
C LEU A 52 4.71 1.66 29.77
N LYS A 53 5.06 1.69 31.05
CA LYS A 53 4.18 1.23 32.14
C LYS A 53 2.93 2.08 32.29
N SER A 54 3.04 3.38 32.05
CA SER A 54 1.91 4.32 32.10
C SER A 54 0.89 4.02 30.99
N ILE A 55 1.35 3.72 29.77
CA ILE A 55 0.45 3.43 28.64
C ILE A 55 0.01 1.96 28.57
N TRP A 56 0.74 1.03 29.20
CA TRP A 56 0.49 -0.41 29.14
C TRP A 56 -0.33 -0.90 30.35
N GLU A 57 -1.50 -0.31 30.56
CA GLU A 57 -2.40 -0.64 31.67
C GLU A 57 -2.94 -2.08 31.59
N SER A 58 -3.24 -2.54 30.37
CA SER A 58 -3.87 -3.84 30.15
C SER A 58 -2.98 -5.04 30.48
N LYS A 59 -1.64 -4.85 30.50
CA LYS A 59 -0.62 -5.90 30.63
C LYS A 59 -0.75 -7.05 29.64
N THR A 60 -1.58 -6.90 28.60
CA THR A 60 -1.79 -7.89 27.56
C THR A 60 -0.67 -7.75 26.55
N CYS A 61 -0.03 -8.88 26.25
CA CYS A 61 0.95 -8.99 25.18
C CYS A 61 0.59 -10.18 24.30
N LEU A 62 0.78 -10.02 22.99
CA LEU A 62 0.58 -11.05 22.00
C LEU A 62 1.96 -11.40 21.40
N THR A 63 2.37 -12.64 21.61
CA THR A 63 3.59 -13.19 21.05
C THR A 63 3.27 -13.90 19.73
N LEU A 64 4.14 -13.72 18.74
CA LEU A 64 4.00 -14.36 17.44
C LEU A 64 5.20 -15.25 17.20
N SER A 65 4.95 -16.51 16.83
CA SER A 65 5.96 -17.45 16.39
C SER A 65 5.64 -17.94 14.99
N PRO A 66 6.61 -17.97 14.06
CA PRO A 66 6.36 -18.44 12.71
C PRO A 66 6.01 -19.93 12.74
N ASN A 67 4.90 -20.31 12.13
CA ASN A 67 4.54 -21.70 11.90
C ASN A 67 5.20 -22.20 10.58
N LYS A 68 5.17 -23.52 10.33
CA LYS A 68 5.64 -24.19 9.11
C LYS A 68 5.01 -23.61 7.84
N ASP A 69 3.80 -23.07 7.94
CA ASP A 69 3.07 -22.42 6.84
C ASP A 69 3.43 -20.93 6.64
N PHE A 70 4.38 -20.37 7.40
CA PHE A 70 4.76 -18.96 7.29
C PHE A 70 5.56 -18.68 6.01
N VAL A 71 4.92 -18.00 5.05
CA VAL A 71 5.55 -17.62 3.79
C VAL A 71 6.12 -16.20 3.88
N LYS A 72 7.45 -16.05 3.74
CA LYS A 72 8.13 -14.74 3.74
C LYS A 72 7.73 -13.88 2.53
N SER A 73 7.65 -12.57 2.75
CA SER A 73 7.10 -11.55 1.84
C SER A 73 7.73 -11.47 0.44
N THR A 74 8.97 -11.92 0.27
CA THR A 74 9.64 -12.00 -1.03
C THR A 74 8.94 -12.97 -2.00
N THR A 75 8.20 -13.94 -1.46
CA THR A 75 7.36 -14.86 -2.23
C THR A 75 6.04 -14.19 -2.65
N THR A 76 5.51 -13.27 -1.84
CA THR A 76 4.20 -12.63 -2.06
C THR A 76 4.17 -11.74 -3.29
N VAL A 77 5.27 -11.04 -3.62
CA VAL A 77 5.34 -10.21 -4.85
C VAL A 77 5.31 -11.07 -6.11
N LYS A 78 6.00 -12.22 -6.08
CA LYS A 78 5.97 -13.19 -7.19
C LYS A 78 4.59 -13.83 -7.34
N ILE A 79 3.92 -14.14 -6.23
CA ILE A 79 2.54 -14.64 -6.22
C ILE A 79 1.57 -13.61 -6.78
N LYS A 80 1.65 -12.34 -6.37
CA LYS A 80 0.78 -11.26 -6.89
C LYS A 80 0.96 -11.05 -8.39
N LYS A 81 2.19 -11.05 -8.89
CA LYS A 81 2.47 -10.95 -10.34
C LYS A 81 1.97 -12.18 -11.10
N ALA A 82 2.15 -13.38 -10.54
CA ALA A 82 1.66 -14.61 -11.15
C ALA A 82 0.12 -14.63 -11.19
N TRP A 83 -0.55 -14.24 -10.11
CA TRP A 83 -2.00 -14.14 -10.00
C TRP A 83 -2.58 -13.10 -10.97
N LEU A 84 -1.99 -11.91 -11.05
CA LEU A 84 -2.43 -10.87 -11.99
C LEU A 84 -2.31 -11.34 -13.44
N ARG A 85 -1.21 -12.02 -13.78
CA ARG A 85 -1.01 -12.58 -15.12
C ARG A 85 -2.01 -13.69 -15.44
N ASP A 86 -2.34 -14.54 -14.47
CA ASP A 86 -3.32 -15.61 -14.63
C ASP A 86 -4.72 -15.04 -14.91
N LEU A 87 -5.12 -14.03 -14.11
CA LEU A 87 -6.39 -13.33 -14.26
C LEU A 87 -6.53 -12.62 -15.62
N ILE A 88 -5.47 -11.96 -16.08
CA ILE A 88 -5.46 -11.27 -17.39
C ILE A 88 -5.43 -12.26 -18.55
N LYS A 89 -4.86 -13.45 -18.36
CA LYS A 89 -4.72 -14.45 -19.43
C LYS A 89 -6.06 -15.06 -19.83
N ASP A 90 -6.95 -15.28 -18.87
CA ASP A 90 -8.29 -15.83 -19.14
C ASP A 90 -9.14 -14.86 -19.99
N ASP A 91 -9.08 -13.56 -19.66
CA ASP A 91 -9.87 -12.51 -20.32
C ASP A 91 -9.15 -11.77 -21.47
N LEU A 92 -7.97 -12.24 -21.88
CA LEU A 92 -7.14 -11.56 -22.89
C LEU A 92 -7.88 -11.37 -24.22
N ARG A 93 -8.79 -12.29 -24.56
CA ARG A 93 -9.59 -12.21 -25.78
C ARG A 93 -10.61 -11.08 -25.74
N LEU A 94 -11.28 -10.85 -24.60
CA LEU A 94 -12.21 -9.74 -24.43
C LEU A 94 -11.46 -8.40 -24.36
N LEU A 95 -10.31 -8.39 -23.67
CA LEU A 95 -9.49 -7.20 -23.51
C LEU A 95 -8.91 -6.71 -24.85
N THR A 96 -8.50 -7.63 -25.72
CA THR A 96 -8.01 -7.29 -27.07
C THR A 96 -9.12 -6.75 -27.96
N ILE A 97 -10.32 -7.33 -27.93
CA ILE A 97 -11.47 -6.81 -28.69
C ILE A 97 -11.83 -5.38 -28.24
N SER A 98 -11.91 -5.14 -26.93
CA SER A 98 -12.17 -3.82 -26.37
C SER A 98 -11.07 -2.81 -26.73
N ALA A 99 -9.80 -3.24 -26.73
CA ALA A 99 -8.69 -2.39 -27.14
C ALA A 99 -8.77 -2.00 -28.63
N VAL A 100 -9.11 -2.94 -29.51
CA VAL A 100 -9.28 -2.66 -30.95
C VAL A 100 -10.41 -1.66 -31.18
N ILE A 101 -11.56 -1.85 -30.52
CA ILE A 101 -12.69 -0.91 -30.60
C ILE A 101 -12.25 0.47 -30.08
N GLY A 102 -11.52 0.53 -28.97
CA GLY A 102 -10.97 1.78 -28.43
C GLY A 102 -10.05 2.51 -29.40
N VAL A 103 -9.18 1.78 -30.12
CA VAL A 103 -8.31 2.36 -31.16
C VAL A 103 -9.14 2.91 -32.32
N VAL A 104 -10.17 2.19 -32.77
CA VAL A 104 -11.06 2.68 -33.84
C VAL A 104 -11.76 3.96 -33.41
N ILE A 105 -12.29 4.01 -32.18
CA ILE A 105 -12.93 5.20 -31.62
C ILE A 105 -11.92 6.36 -31.53
N ALA A 106 -10.69 6.10 -31.10
CA ALA A 106 -9.65 7.13 -31.00
C ALA A 106 -9.29 7.72 -32.38
N VAL A 107 -9.18 6.89 -33.42
CA VAL A 107 -8.91 7.35 -34.80
C VAL A 107 -10.09 8.17 -35.35
N LEU A 108 -11.32 7.71 -35.13
CA LEU A 108 -12.51 8.46 -35.53
C LEU A 108 -12.62 9.79 -34.77
N GLY A 109 -12.33 9.80 -33.46
CA GLY A 109 -12.29 11.02 -32.66
C GLY A 109 -11.22 12.00 -33.14
N MET A 110 -10.04 11.50 -33.52
CA MET A 110 -8.98 12.31 -34.11
C MET A 110 -9.39 12.93 -35.46
N SER A 111 -10.28 12.27 -36.22
CA SER A 111 -10.76 12.77 -37.51
C SER A 111 -11.48 14.12 -37.38
N MET A 112 -12.21 14.35 -36.28
CA MET A 112 -12.85 15.64 -36.01
C MET A 112 -11.83 16.78 -35.85
N ALA A 113 -10.72 16.51 -35.14
CA ALA A 113 -9.66 17.49 -34.95
C ALA A 113 -8.96 17.84 -36.28
N ILE A 114 -8.75 16.84 -37.15
CA ILE A 114 -8.16 17.04 -38.48
C ILE A 114 -9.11 17.85 -39.38
N PHE A 115 -10.42 17.59 -39.34
CA PHE A 115 -11.41 18.36 -40.08
C PHE A 115 -11.45 19.83 -39.65
N SER A 116 -11.45 20.10 -38.34
CA SER A 116 -11.42 21.47 -37.82
C SER A 116 -10.18 22.22 -38.29
N LYS A 117 -9.01 21.55 -38.28
CA LYS A 117 -7.77 22.12 -38.81
C LYS A 117 -7.91 22.46 -40.29
N LYS A 118 -8.41 21.52 -41.09
CA LYS A 118 -8.54 21.70 -42.54
C LYS A 118 -9.55 22.80 -42.91
N LEU A 119 -10.64 22.93 -42.15
CA LEU A 119 -11.62 24.00 -42.35
C LEU A 119 -11.02 25.39 -42.09
N ILE A 120 -10.29 25.54 -40.99
CA ILE A 120 -9.71 26.83 -40.57
C ILE A 120 -8.50 27.21 -41.43
N ASP A 121 -7.65 26.25 -41.75
CA ASP A 121 -6.35 26.53 -42.39
C ASP A 121 -6.43 26.49 -43.92
N ASP A 122 -7.29 25.67 -44.53
CA ASP A 122 -7.35 25.53 -46.00
C ASP A 122 -8.58 26.22 -46.62
N ILE A 123 -9.75 26.15 -45.98
CA ILE A 123 -11.02 26.62 -46.58
C ILE A 123 -11.31 28.10 -46.27
N LEU A 124 -11.06 28.54 -45.04
CA LEU A 124 -11.29 29.94 -44.66
C LEU A 124 -10.33 30.93 -45.38
N PRO A 125 -9.02 30.67 -45.52
CA PRO A 125 -8.12 31.60 -46.21
C PRO A 125 -8.15 31.50 -47.74
N SER A 126 -8.76 30.46 -48.34
CA SER A 126 -8.83 30.30 -49.80
C SER A 126 -9.79 31.28 -50.49
N ASN A 127 -10.57 32.05 -49.73
CA ASN A 127 -11.59 32.97 -50.26
C ASN A 127 -11.20 34.46 -50.19
N GLU A 128 -9.96 34.80 -49.81
CA GLU A 128 -9.50 36.20 -49.62
C GLU A 128 -8.21 36.51 -50.42
N LEU A 129 -8.10 36.00 -51.65
CA LEU A 129 -7.12 36.48 -52.63
C LEU A 129 -7.78 36.67 -54.01
N GLU A 130 -8.74 37.59 -54.07
CA GLU A 130 -8.98 38.46 -55.24
C GLU A 130 -9.70 39.75 -54.81
#